data_AF-A0A7H8QDR7-F1
#
_entry.id   AF-A0A7H8QDR7-F1
#
_cell.length_a   1.000
_cell.length_b   1.000
_cell.length_c   1.000
_cell.angle_alpha   90.00
_cell.angle_beta   90.00
_cell.angle_gamma   90.00
#
_symmetry.space_group_name_H-M   'P 1'
#
loop_
_entity.id
_entity.type
_entity.pdbx_description
1 polymer ?
#
loop_
_entity_poly.entity_id
_entity_poly.type
_entity_poly.pdbx_seq_one_letter_code
_entity_poly.pdbx_strand_id
1 'polypeptide(L)'
;MTNHSNDETHAATPIQNDRPELQNYKEVMFYERQPAGFWVRFWAYLIDLLIIASATSILVKPIFLLIGVDTAETVWYAPYAIVSAVLFYAYFVLMTKFFGQTVGKMILGLRVVSLKEDHLSWGTLLFREWIGRFISVTILPLYWIVGFTKLKQGVHDFIADTTVIHEQTYRKQIVFEKKRSEGSELQEAETF
;
A
#
# COMPACT_ATOMS: atom_id res chain seq x y z
N MET A 1 23.73 -64.70 17.07
CA MET A 1 22.75 -64.14 18.04
C MET A 1 23.51 -64.00 19.35
N THR A 2 23.85 -62.84 19.90
CA THR A 2 23.39 -61.45 19.72
C THR A 2 24.50 -60.54 20.25
N ASN A 3 24.82 -59.47 19.50
CA ASN A 3 25.74 -58.39 19.91
C ASN A 3 25.24 -57.73 21.20
N HIS A 4 26.14 -57.53 22.16
CA HIS A 4 25.93 -56.56 23.25
C HIS A 4 26.45 -55.20 22.80
N SER A 5 25.54 -54.24 22.81
CA SER A 5 25.71 -52.80 22.70
C SER A 5 26.54 -52.23 23.86
N ASN A 6 27.24 -51.12 23.59
CA ASN A 6 27.36 -49.88 24.39
C ASN A 6 28.54 -49.09 23.78
N ASP A 7 28.31 -48.29 22.74
CA ASP A 7 27.86 -46.88 22.80
C ASP A 7 28.92 -45.94 23.41
N GLU A 8 30.03 -45.80 22.69
CA GLU A 8 30.87 -44.61 22.74
C GLU A 8 30.44 -43.73 21.55
N THR A 9 29.72 -42.63 21.75
CA THR A 9 29.75 -41.52 20.79
C THR A 9 29.28 -40.20 21.39
N HIS A 10 30.23 -39.27 21.46
CA HIS A 10 30.06 -37.81 21.35
C HIS A 10 29.17 -37.12 22.39
N ALA A 11 29.79 -36.78 23.52
CA ALA A 11 29.44 -35.55 24.23
C ALA A 11 29.48 -34.39 23.22
N ALA A 12 28.32 -33.78 22.97
CA ALA A 12 28.20 -32.60 22.13
C ALA A 12 29.07 -31.48 22.72
N THR A 13 30.13 -31.12 21.99
CA THR A 13 30.94 -29.95 22.25
C THR A 13 30.02 -28.74 22.40
N PRO A 14 30.13 -27.93 23.46
CA PRO A 14 29.40 -26.67 23.53
C PRO A 14 29.82 -25.87 22.30
N ILE A 15 28.86 -25.40 21.50
CA ILE A 15 29.15 -24.43 20.44
C ILE A 15 29.63 -23.16 21.13
N GLN A 16 30.94 -23.06 21.33
CA GLN A 16 31.62 -21.88 21.79
C GLN A 16 31.42 -20.84 20.70
N ASN A 17 30.57 -19.86 21.01
CA ASN A 17 30.21 -18.77 20.10
C ASN A 17 31.37 -17.77 20.01
N ASP A 18 32.50 -18.20 19.46
CA ASP A 18 33.64 -17.36 19.14
C ASP A 18 33.35 -16.60 17.84
N ARG A 19 32.40 -15.67 17.87
CA ARG A 19 32.24 -14.64 16.83
C ARG A 19 32.64 -13.27 17.38
N PRO A 20 33.95 -12.97 17.49
CA PRO A 20 34.45 -11.68 17.99
C PRO A 20 34.06 -10.47 17.12
N GLU A 21 33.49 -10.69 15.93
CA GLU A 21 33.18 -9.60 14.99
C GLU A 21 31.87 -8.85 15.25
N LEU A 22 30.92 -9.41 16.02
CA LEU A 22 29.61 -8.77 16.24
C LEU A 22 29.63 -7.58 17.22
N GLN A 23 30.70 -7.40 18.01
CA GLN A 23 30.81 -6.27 18.94
C GLN A 23 30.86 -4.90 18.23
N ASN A 24 31.31 -4.90 16.98
CA ASN A 24 31.41 -3.70 16.16
C ASN A 24 30.18 -3.46 15.28
N TYR A 25 29.07 -4.15 15.51
CA TYR A 25 27.83 -3.92 14.77
C TYR A 25 26.71 -3.49 15.72
N LYS A 26 25.96 -2.45 15.32
CA LYS A 26 24.71 -2.05 15.97
C LYS A 26 23.57 -2.74 15.24
N GLU A 27 22.69 -3.39 16.00
CA GLU A 27 21.41 -3.86 15.47
C GLU A 27 20.50 -2.66 15.21
N VAL A 28 20.16 -2.44 13.94
CA VAL A 28 19.19 -1.42 13.54
C VAL A 28 17.94 -2.12 13.03
N MET A 29 16.79 -1.75 13.61
CA MET A 29 15.49 -2.32 13.30
C MET A 29 14.80 -1.48 12.22
N PHE A 30 14.59 -2.06 11.04
CA PHE A 30 13.82 -1.42 9.97
C PHE A 30 12.42 -2.05 9.87
N TYR A 31 11.39 -1.21 9.82
CA TYR A 31 10.00 -1.61 9.60
C TYR A 31 9.60 -1.30 8.17
N GLU A 32 9.66 -2.30 7.29
CA GLU A 32 9.27 -2.13 5.89
C GLU A 32 7.76 -2.39 5.73
N ARG A 33 7.03 -1.46 5.13
CA ARG A 33 5.58 -1.58 4.92
C ARG A 33 5.29 -2.58 3.81
N GLN A 34 4.38 -3.52 4.05
CA GLN A 34 4.11 -4.57 3.06
C GLN A 34 3.20 -4.08 1.93
N PRO A 35 3.58 -4.25 0.64
CA PRO A 35 2.73 -3.87 -0.47
C PRO A 35 1.50 -4.77 -0.56
N ALA A 36 0.34 -4.12 -0.71
CA ALA A 36 -0.96 -4.76 -0.83
C ALA A 36 -1.16 -5.33 -2.24
N GLY A 37 -1.58 -6.58 -2.31
CA GLY A 37 -1.84 -7.26 -3.58
C GLY A 37 -3.14 -6.85 -4.26
N PHE A 38 -3.42 -7.45 -5.40
CA PHE A 38 -4.60 -7.15 -6.20
C PHE A 38 -5.92 -7.39 -5.46
N TRP A 39 -6.11 -8.59 -4.89
CA TRP A 39 -7.40 -9.01 -4.32
C TRP A 39 -7.90 -8.09 -3.21
N VAL A 40 -7.02 -7.71 -2.28
CA VAL A 40 -7.40 -6.79 -1.20
C VAL A 40 -7.79 -5.41 -1.73
N ARG A 41 -7.16 -4.92 -2.81
CA ARG A 41 -7.56 -3.67 -3.49
C ARG A 41 -8.90 -3.82 -4.22
N PHE A 42 -9.13 -4.98 -4.85
CA PHE A 42 -10.39 -5.29 -5.52
C PHE A 42 -11.55 -5.31 -4.52
N TRP A 43 -11.40 -5.98 -3.38
CA TRP A 43 -12.41 -6.00 -2.33
C TRP A 43 -12.63 -4.61 -1.71
N ALA A 44 -11.57 -3.83 -1.48
CA ALA A 44 -11.70 -2.45 -1.03
C ALA A 44 -12.55 -1.63 -2.01
N TYR A 45 -12.30 -1.78 -3.31
CA TYR A 45 -13.06 -1.10 -4.35
C TYR A 45 -14.54 -1.53 -4.39
N LEU A 46 -14.83 -2.83 -4.22
CA LEU A 46 -16.22 -3.30 -4.15
C LEU A 46 -16.98 -2.67 -2.96
N ILE A 47 -16.31 -2.53 -1.82
CA ILE A 47 -16.87 -1.85 -0.64
C ILE A 47 -17.10 -0.36 -0.96
N ASP A 48 -16.12 0.31 -1.58
CA ASP A 48 -16.27 1.70 -2.01
C ASP A 48 -17.47 1.90 -2.95
N LEU A 49 -17.70 0.96 -3.89
CA LEU A 49 -18.85 0.98 -4.79
C LEU A 49 -20.18 0.94 -4.03
N LEU A 50 -20.28 0.09 -3.01
CA LEU A 50 -21.47 0.01 -2.17
C LEU A 50 -21.70 1.32 -1.40
N ILE A 51 -20.62 1.88 -0.83
CA ILE A 51 -20.67 3.12 -0.05
C ILE A 51 -21.13 4.29 -0.93
N ILE A 52 -20.52 4.46 -2.09
CA ILE A 52 -20.84 5.58 -2.98
C ILE A 52 -22.23 5.42 -3.62
N ALA A 53 -22.65 4.19 -3.94
CA ALA A 53 -24.00 3.91 -4.42
C ALA A 53 -25.05 4.24 -3.35
N SER A 54 -24.79 3.86 -2.10
CA SER A 54 -25.66 4.19 -0.96
C SER A 54 -25.72 5.69 -0.72
N ALA A 55 -24.56 6.36 -0.66
CA ALA A 55 -24.46 7.80 -0.48
C ALA A 55 -25.17 8.57 -1.60
N THR A 56 -24.96 8.18 -2.86
CA THR A 56 -25.63 8.80 -4.02
C THR A 56 -27.13 8.59 -3.95
N SER A 57 -27.60 7.38 -3.58
CA SER A 57 -29.03 7.10 -3.44
C SER A 57 -29.69 7.92 -2.33
N ILE A 58 -28.98 8.19 -1.23
CA ILE A 58 -29.49 8.96 -0.09
C ILE A 58 -29.46 10.46 -0.38
N LEU A 59 -28.42 10.95 -1.06
CA LEU A 59 -28.22 12.37 -1.31
C LEU A 59 -28.99 12.86 -2.54
N VAL A 60 -28.98 12.10 -3.63
CA VAL A 60 -29.45 12.58 -4.94
C VAL A 60 -30.91 12.22 -5.17
N LYS A 61 -31.32 10.96 -4.96
CA LYS A 61 -32.69 10.53 -5.31
C LYS A 61 -33.79 11.31 -4.58
N PRO A 62 -33.69 11.64 -3.28
CA PRO A 62 -34.73 12.41 -2.61
C PRO A 62 -34.88 13.82 -3.18
N ILE A 63 -33.78 14.46 -3.58
CA ILE A 63 -33.81 15.80 -4.17
C ILE A 63 -34.60 15.78 -5.48
N PHE A 64 -34.32 14.81 -6.36
CA PHE A 64 -35.05 14.66 -7.62
C PHE A 64 -36.52 14.28 -7.39
N LEU A 65 -36.79 13.39 -6.42
CA LEU A 65 -38.15 13.02 -6.03
C LEU A 65 -38.96 14.22 -5.50
N LEU A 66 -38.35 15.08 -4.68
CA LEU A 66 -38.99 16.29 -4.12
C LEU A 66 -39.32 17.33 -5.20
N ILE A 67 -38.54 17.39 -6.28
CA ILE A 67 -38.78 18.27 -7.43
C ILE A 67 -39.84 17.65 -8.38
N GLY A 68 -40.37 16.46 -8.06
CA GLY A 68 -41.38 15.76 -8.85
C GLY A 68 -40.82 15.15 -10.13
N VAL A 69 -39.51 14.93 -10.17
CA VAL A 69 -38.78 14.44 -11.34
C VAL A 69 -38.47 12.95 -11.14
N ASP A 70 -38.96 12.11 -12.05
CA ASP A 70 -38.52 10.73 -12.11
C ASP A 70 -37.18 10.63 -12.85
N THR A 71 -36.16 10.16 -12.15
CA THR A 71 -34.81 9.93 -12.69
C THR A 71 -34.75 8.81 -13.73
N ALA A 72 -35.81 7.99 -13.85
CA ALA A 72 -35.95 6.97 -14.89
C ALA A 72 -36.43 7.57 -16.23
N GLU A 73 -36.96 8.78 -16.25
CA GLU A 73 -37.35 9.47 -17.48
C GLU A 73 -36.12 9.95 -18.27
N THR A 74 -36.18 9.80 -19.59
CA THR A 74 -35.04 10.07 -20.50
C THR A 74 -34.50 11.50 -20.38
N VAL A 75 -35.37 12.48 -20.09
CA VAL A 75 -35.00 13.90 -19.99
C VAL A 75 -34.11 14.18 -18.77
N TRP A 76 -34.37 13.49 -17.66
CA TRP A 76 -33.70 13.76 -16.37
C TRP A 76 -32.59 12.77 -16.04
N TYR A 77 -32.49 11.69 -16.81
CA TYR A 77 -31.41 10.73 -16.72
C TYR A 77 -30.02 11.37 -16.89
N ALA A 78 -29.83 12.24 -17.88
CA ALA A 78 -28.52 12.85 -18.14
C ALA A 78 -28.04 13.77 -16.99
N PRO A 79 -28.84 14.73 -16.48
CA PRO A 79 -28.49 15.49 -15.29
C PRO A 79 -28.20 14.62 -14.06
N TYR A 80 -29.03 13.60 -13.81
CA TYR A 80 -28.82 12.65 -12.71
C TYR A 80 -27.49 11.90 -12.84
N ALA A 81 -27.18 11.41 -14.05
CA ALA A 81 -25.94 10.70 -14.34
C ALA A 81 -24.71 11.59 -14.16
N ILE A 82 -24.77 12.86 -14.58
CA ILE A 82 -23.67 13.83 -14.41
C ILE A 82 -23.43 14.09 -12.93
N VAL A 83 -24.47 14.39 -12.15
CA VAL A 83 -24.34 14.63 -10.69
C VAL A 83 -23.78 13.40 -9.98
N SER A 84 -24.28 12.21 -10.33
CA SER A 84 -23.81 10.94 -9.77
C SER A 84 -22.34 10.68 -10.11
N ALA A 85 -21.92 10.96 -11.34
CA ALA A 85 -20.53 10.82 -11.77
C ALA A 85 -19.62 11.81 -11.01
N VAL A 86 -20.04 13.07 -10.85
CA VAL A 86 -19.28 14.07 -10.09
C VAL A 86 -19.09 13.61 -8.65
N LEU A 87 -20.15 13.15 -7.96
CA LEU A 87 -20.05 12.62 -6.61
C LEU A 87 -19.12 11.41 -6.53
N PHE A 88 -19.22 10.51 -7.51
CA PHE A 88 -18.35 9.34 -7.60
C PHE A 88 -16.88 9.73 -7.69
N TYR A 89 -16.49 10.57 -8.65
CA TYR A 89 -15.10 10.98 -8.80
C TYR A 89 -14.61 11.85 -7.63
N ALA A 90 -15.46 12.76 -7.13
CA ALA A 90 -15.13 13.59 -5.98
C ALA A 90 -14.84 12.74 -4.74
N TYR A 91 -15.62 11.68 -4.49
CA TYR A 91 -15.37 10.76 -3.39
C TYR A 91 -13.96 10.18 -3.46
N PHE A 92 -13.57 9.56 -4.59
CA PHE A 92 -12.25 8.92 -4.70
C PHE A 92 -11.10 9.92 -4.63
N VAL A 93 -11.22 11.07 -5.29
CA VAL A 93 -10.18 12.12 -5.31
C VAL A 93 -10.03 12.73 -3.90
N LEU A 94 -11.12 13.24 -3.31
CA LEU A 94 -11.04 13.94 -2.02
C LEU A 94 -10.61 13.00 -0.90
N MET A 95 -11.18 11.78 -0.83
CA MET A 95 -10.79 10.81 0.19
C MET A 95 -9.30 10.49 0.09
N THR A 96 -8.80 10.23 -1.11
CA THR A 96 -7.41 9.86 -1.27
C THR A 96 -6.45 11.05 -1.11
N LYS A 97 -6.90 12.28 -1.40
CA LYS A 97 -6.10 13.49 -1.15
C LYS A 97 -5.88 13.73 0.33
N PHE A 98 -6.96 13.71 1.11
CA PHE A 98 -6.92 14.14 2.52
C PHE A 98 -6.54 13.01 3.48
N PHE A 99 -6.94 11.78 3.17
CA PHE A 99 -6.70 10.64 4.07
C PHE A 99 -5.66 9.65 3.51
N GLY A 100 -5.27 9.78 2.25
CA GLY A 100 -4.42 8.79 1.57
C GLY A 100 -5.14 7.45 1.30
N GLN A 101 -6.44 7.38 1.54
CA GLN A 101 -7.24 6.15 1.45
C GLN A 101 -8.73 6.48 1.32
N THR A 102 -9.49 5.58 0.69
CA THR A 102 -10.96 5.59 0.63
C THR A 102 -11.53 4.78 1.79
N VAL A 103 -12.84 4.86 2.05
CA VAL A 103 -13.45 4.15 3.20
C VAL A 103 -13.31 2.64 3.06
N GLY A 104 -13.50 2.07 1.87
CA GLY A 104 -13.27 0.65 1.62
C GLY A 104 -11.82 0.24 1.86
N LYS A 105 -10.86 1.11 1.51
CA LYS A 105 -9.44 0.90 1.82
C LYS A 105 -9.17 1.00 3.33
N MET A 106 -9.78 1.94 4.04
CA MET A 106 -9.67 2.06 5.50
C MET A 106 -10.16 0.79 6.20
N ILE A 107 -11.31 0.26 5.78
CA ILE A 107 -11.89 -0.97 6.33
C ILE A 107 -10.94 -2.16 6.17
N LEU A 108 -10.23 -2.24 5.04
CA LEU A 108 -9.25 -3.30 4.78
C LEU A 108 -7.83 -2.95 5.22
N GLY A 109 -7.64 -1.84 5.94
CA GLY A 109 -6.33 -1.40 6.45
C GLY A 109 -5.32 -1.10 5.35
N LEU A 110 -5.76 -0.51 4.23
CA LEU A 110 -4.94 -0.19 3.06
C LEU A 110 -4.72 1.32 2.95
N ARG A 111 -3.48 1.73 2.75
CA ARG A 111 -3.13 3.13 2.51
C ARG A 111 -2.35 3.30 1.22
N VAL A 112 -2.61 4.40 0.51
CA VAL A 112 -1.83 4.78 -0.66
C VAL A 112 -0.72 5.74 -0.23
N VAL A 113 0.51 5.43 -0.63
CA VAL A 113 1.71 6.22 -0.32
C VAL A 113 2.44 6.60 -1.59
N SER A 114 3.03 7.79 -1.62
CA SER A 114 3.95 8.20 -2.67
C SER A 114 5.34 7.60 -2.40
N LEU A 115 6.05 7.24 -3.47
CA LEU A 115 7.42 6.72 -3.39
C LEU A 115 8.48 7.82 -3.45
N LYS A 116 8.10 9.03 -3.89
CA LYS A 116 9.02 10.16 -4.10
C LYS A 116 8.78 11.34 -3.16
N GLU A 117 7.53 11.53 -2.74
CA GLU A 117 7.09 12.73 -2.01
C GLU A 117 6.50 12.32 -0.65
N ASP A 118 6.63 13.17 0.36
CA ASP A 118 6.01 12.94 1.68
C ASP A 118 4.47 12.95 1.62
N HIS A 119 3.90 13.61 0.62
CA HIS A 119 2.46 13.74 0.42
C HIS A 119 2.10 13.55 -1.05
N LEU A 120 0.84 13.20 -1.34
CA LEU A 120 0.38 13.08 -2.71
C LEU A 120 0.14 14.46 -3.33
N SER A 121 0.90 14.82 -4.36
CA SER A 121 0.59 15.99 -5.19
C SER A 121 -0.78 15.86 -5.87
N TRP A 122 -1.39 17.01 -6.20
CA TRP A 122 -2.66 17.03 -6.92
C TRP A 122 -2.55 16.41 -8.31
N GLY A 123 -1.43 16.65 -9.01
CA GLY A 123 -1.17 16.05 -10.32
C GLY A 123 -1.11 14.53 -10.23
N THR A 124 -0.27 14.00 -9.34
CA THR A 124 -0.13 12.55 -9.11
C THR A 124 -1.46 11.88 -8.81
N LEU A 125 -2.27 12.52 -7.97
CA LEU A 125 -3.59 12.00 -7.60
C LEU A 125 -4.57 11.97 -8.79
N LEU A 126 -4.70 13.09 -9.52
CA LEU A 126 -5.62 13.19 -10.65
C LEU A 126 -5.21 12.25 -11.79
N PHE A 127 -3.91 12.17 -12.10
CA PHE A 127 -3.40 11.22 -13.09
C PHE A 127 -3.69 9.78 -12.67
N ARG A 128 -3.47 9.42 -11.40
CA ARG A 128 -3.77 8.07 -10.91
C ARG A 128 -5.27 7.75 -10.99
N GLU A 129 -6.12 8.65 -10.54
CA GLU A 129 -7.56 8.39 -10.37
C GLU A 129 -8.34 8.51 -11.68
N TRP A 130 -7.96 9.44 -12.57
CA TRP A 130 -8.66 9.67 -13.83
C TRP A 130 -8.06 8.84 -14.96
N ILE A 131 -6.77 9.00 -15.23
CA ILE A 131 -6.11 8.37 -16.38
C ILE A 131 -5.73 6.93 -16.04
N GLY A 132 -5.08 6.73 -14.90
CA GLY A 132 -4.61 5.42 -14.45
C GLY A 132 -5.75 4.43 -14.25
N ARG A 133 -6.80 4.83 -13.54
CA ARG A 133 -7.98 3.97 -13.32
C ARG A 133 -8.73 3.70 -14.62
N PHE A 134 -8.93 4.71 -15.47
CA PHE A 134 -9.60 4.52 -16.76
C PHE A 134 -8.87 3.51 -17.64
N ILE A 135 -7.54 3.61 -17.76
CA ILE A 135 -6.72 2.66 -18.51
C ILE A 135 -6.79 1.26 -17.90
N SER A 136 -6.71 1.18 -16.57
CA SER A 136 -6.69 -0.11 -15.87
C SER A 136 -8.03 -0.84 -15.97
N VAL A 137 -9.17 -0.12 -15.93
CA VAL A 137 -10.51 -0.71 -16.11
C VAL A 137 -10.78 -1.06 -17.56
N THR A 138 -10.34 -0.24 -18.51
CA THR A 138 -10.53 -0.48 -19.96
C THR A 138 -9.71 -1.67 -20.44
N ILE A 139 -8.52 -1.87 -19.85
CA ILE A 139 -7.62 -2.97 -20.17
C ILE A 139 -7.53 -3.89 -18.95
N LEU A 140 -8.59 -4.66 -18.72
CA LEU A 140 -8.70 -5.66 -17.63
C LEU A 140 -7.44 -6.51 -17.38
N PRO A 141 -6.72 -7.04 -18.39
CA PRO A 141 -5.50 -7.82 -18.13
C PRO A 141 -4.32 -6.99 -17.60
N LEU A 142 -4.28 -5.67 -17.83
CA LEU A 142 -3.24 -4.79 -17.29
C LEU A 142 -3.33 -4.67 -15.76
N TYR A 143 -4.49 -4.98 -15.17
CA TYR A 143 -4.67 -5.03 -13.72
C TYR A 143 -3.95 -6.23 -13.08
N TRP A 144 -3.66 -7.28 -13.84
CA TRP A 144 -2.98 -8.49 -13.35
C TRP A 144 -1.46 -8.31 -13.16
N ILE A 145 -0.87 -7.26 -13.77
CA ILE A 145 0.56 -6.90 -13.61
C ILE A 145 0.95 -6.64 -12.15
N VAL A 146 -0.03 -6.28 -11.30
CA VAL A 146 0.13 -6.14 -9.85
C VAL A 146 0.72 -7.40 -9.20
N GLY A 147 0.45 -8.59 -9.76
CA GLY A 147 1.00 -9.85 -9.25
C GLY A 147 2.48 -10.07 -9.55
N PHE A 148 3.03 -9.38 -10.56
CA PHE A 148 4.38 -9.61 -11.07
C PHE A 148 5.39 -8.52 -10.69
N THR A 149 4.94 -7.39 -10.17
CA THR A 149 5.82 -6.29 -9.75
C THR A 149 6.28 -6.45 -8.30
N LYS A 150 7.56 -6.14 -8.02
CA LYS A 150 8.18 -6.27 -6.67
C LYS A 150 7.39 -5.53 -5.58
N LEU A 151 6.85 -4.35 -5.92
CA LEU A 151 6.05 -3.52 -5.02
C LEU A 151 4.54 -3.72 -5.20
N LYS A 152 4.12 -4.74 -5.96
CA LYS A 152 2.72 -4.99 -6.35
C LYS A 152 2.01 -3.73 -6.85
N GLN A 153 2.70 -2.95 -7.69
CA GLN A 153 2.16 -1.74 -8.29
C GLN A 153 1.28 -2.10 -9.49
N GLY A 154 0.11 -1.48 -9.57
CA GLY A 154 -0.67 -1.45 -10.81
C GLY A 154 -0.05 -0.47 -11.81
N VAL A 155 -0.52 -0.50 -13.06
CA VAL A 155 -0.05 0.43 -14.09
C VAL A 155 -0.28 1.89 -13.67
N HIS A 156 -1.43 2.17 -13.08
CA HIS A 156 -1.75 3.50 -12.54
C HIS A 156 -0.83 3.93 -11.40
N ASP A 157 -0.41 2.99 -10.56
CA ASP A 157 0.48 3.24 -9.44
C ASP A 157 1.91 3.48 -9.92
N PHE A 158 2.35 2.75 -10.94
CA PHE A 158 3.68 2.90 -11.54
C PHE A 158 3.84 4.28 -12.20
N ILE A 159 2.83 4.70 -12.97
CA ILE A 159 2.84 6.02 -13.64
C ILE A 159 2.78 7.15 -12.61
N ALA A 160 2.08 6.93 -11.50
CA ALA A 160 1.92 7.91 -10.43
C ALA A 160 3.03 7.84 -9.37
N ASP A 161 4.06 6.99 -9.53
CA ASP A 161 5.08 6.75 -8.50
C ASP A 161 4.48 6.51 -7.09
N THR A 162 3.38 5.77 -7.03
CA THR A 162 2.69 5.43 -5.78
C THR A 162 2.60 3.94 -5.58
N THR A 163 2.33 3.51 -4.35
CA THR A 163 2.00 2.12 -4.05
C THR A 163 0.95 2.05 -2.94
N VAL A 164 0.23 0.94 -2.89
CA VAL A 164 -0.72 0.65 -1.81
C VAL A 164 -0.09 -0.35 -0.87
N ILE A 165 -0.16 -0.06 0.42
CA ILE A 165 0.47 -0.80 1.50
C ILE A 165 -0.57 -1.20 2.55
N HIS A 166 -0.27 -2.23 3.33
CA HIS A 166 -1.01 -2.51 4.56
C HIS A 166 -0.55 -1.55 5.66
N GLU A 167 -1.49 -0.83 6.26
CA GLU A 167 -1.21 0.16 7.30
C GLU A 167 -0.76 -0.50 8.61
N GLN A 168 -1.32 -1.66 8.95
CA GLN A 168 -1.08 -2.35 10.22
C GLN A 168 -0.06 -3.49 10.13
N THR A 169 0.50 -3.76 8.94
CA THR A 169 1.41 -4.89 8.72
C THR A 169 2.80 -4.40 8.33
N TYR A 170 3.76 -4.63 9.22
CA TYR A 170 5.16 -4.30 9.01
C TYR A 170 5.98 -5.58 8.89
N ARG A 171 6.92 -5.61 7.94
CA ARG A 171 7.98 -6.62 7.91
C ARG A 171 9.15 -6.09 8.75
N LYS A 172 9.48 -6.80 9.83
CA LYS A 172 10.67 -6.53 10.63
C LYS A 172 11.90 -7.02 9.88
N GLN A 173 12.82 -6.12 9.56
CA GLN A 173 14.15 -6.45 9.06
C GLN A 173 15.19 -6.01 10.09
N ILE A 174 16.09 -6.92 10.45
CA ILE A 174 17.24 -6.66 11.32
C ILE A 174 18.45 -6.52 10.41
N VAL A 175 19.08 -5.34 10.42
CA VAL A 175 20.33 -5.10 9.70
C VAL A 175 21.40 -4.75 10.73
N PHE A 176 22.57 -5.35 10.56
CA PHE A 176 23.73 -5.11 11.41
C PHE A 176 24.57 -4.01 10.75
N GLU A 177 24.57 -2.80 11.32
CA GLU A 177 25.37 -1.69 10.82
C GLU A 177 26.71 -1.61 11.56
N LYS A 178 27.82 -1.51 10.83
CA LYS A 178 29.14 -1.41 11.45
C LYS A 178 29.25 -0.09 12.22
N LYS A 179 29.53 -0.17 13.52
CA LYS A 179 29.84 0.96 14.41
C LYS A 179 31.07 1.68 13.85
N ARG A 180 30.86 2.85 13.23
CA ARG A 180 31.96 3.71 12.78
C ARG A 180 32.80 4.09 14.00
N SER A 181 34.10 3.75 13.97
CA SER A 181 35.01 4.06 15.07
C SER A 181 35.31 5.55 15.08
N GLU A 182 34.94 6.26 16.14
CA GLU A 182 35.18 7.69 16.37
C GLU A 182 36.67 8.09 16.30
N GLY A 183 37.61 7.12 16.33
CA GLY A 183 39.05 7.38 16.26
C GLY A 183 39.61 7.75 14.88
N SER A 184 38.84 7.64 13.79
CA SER A 184 39.35 7.98 12.44
C SER A 184 39.33 9.49 12.14
N GLU A 185 38.46 10.26 12.81
CA GLU A 185 38.35 11.71 12.57
C GLU A 185 39.47 12.50 13.29
N LEU A 186 40.02 11.94 14.38
CA LEU A 186 41.11 12.59 15.13
C LEU A 186 42.47 12.44 14.44
N GLN A 187 42.71 11.35 13.71
CA GLN A 187 43.97 11.18 12.95
C GLN A 187 44.01 12.02 11.67
N GLU A 188 42.85 12.30 11.06
CA GLU A 188 42.74 13.16 9.88
C GLU A 188 42.83 14.65 10.26
N ALA A 189 42.41 15.03 11.47
CA ALA A 189 42.56 16.40 12.00
C ALA A 189 43.98 16.72 12.51
N GLU A 190 44.77 15.73 12.94
CA GLU A 190 46.16 15.91 13.37
C GLU A 190 47.19 15.81 12.23
N THR A 191 46.76 15.48 11.00
CA THR A 191 47.64 15.39 9.81
C THR A 191 47.62 16.62 8.89
N PHE A 192 46.98 17.73 9.32
CA PHE A 192 47.03 19.03 8.66
C PHE A 192 47.76 20.09 9.51
#